data_AF-A0A2H9P7K2-F1
#
_entry.id   AF-A0A2H9P7K2-F1
#
_cell.length_a   1.000
_cell.length_b   1.000
_cell.length_c   1.000
_cell.angle_alpha   90.00
_cell.angle_beta   90.00
_cell.angle_gamma   90.00
#
_symmetry.space_group_name_H-M   'P 1'
#
loop_
_entity.id
_entity.type
_entity.pdbx_description
1 polymer ?
#
loop_
_entity_poly.entity_id
_entity_poly.type
_entity_poly.pdbx_seq_one_letter_code
_entity_poly.pdbx_strand_id
1 'polypeptide(L)'
;MCLAVGFAAKFADREVSPTRGYAAGLAYGLLGGFLATRSPSFAAVACALVAGELLAGKVDKAAHYLAGAAFFVTVAALGFVQPPLAFFALLCALAILDEWMEAAAEDFPPALSFIARYRLLSDLGALALSLVTGDWVFFIAIACFDLGYQLFDWLDYRLKGGRKWRK
;
A
#
# COMPACT_ATOMS: atom_id res chain seq x y z
N MET A 1 -3.19 -0.29 -12.96
CA MET A 1 -4.20 -0.33 -11.86
C MET A 1 -3.56 -0.12 -10.50
N CYS A 2 -2.44 -0.77 -10.16
CA CYS A 2 -1.72 -0.54 -8.88
C CYS A 2 -1.42 0.94 -8.60
N LEU A 3 -0.95 1.69 -9.61
CA LEU A 3 -0.75 3.13 -9.50
C LEU A 3 -2.02 3.90 -9.10
N ALA A 4 -3.17 3.54 -9.68
CA ALA A 4 -4.44 4.15 -9.32
C ALA A 4 -4.88 3.78 -7.89
N VAL A 5 -4.59 2.55 -7.45
CA VAL A 5 -4.85 2.11 -6.06
C VAL A 5 -4.01 2.94 -5.09
N GLY A 6 -2.70 3.07 -5.32
CA GLY A 6 -1.82 3.87 -4.46
C GLY A 6 -2.20 5.35 -4.42
N PHE A 7 -2.53 5.92 -5.58
CA PHE A 7 -3.02 7.29 -5.68
C PHE A 7 -4.32 7.50 -4.89
N ALA A 8 -5.29 6.60 -5.04
CA ALA A 8 -6.58 6.68 -4.36
C ALA A 8 -6.45 6.42 -2.84
N ALA A 9 -5.55 5.54 -2.42
CA ALA A 9 -5.22 5.33 -1.01
C ALA A 9 -4.69 6.63 -0.38
N LYS A 10 -3.74 7.31 -1.03
CA LYS A 10 -3.22 8.60 -0.52
C LYS A 10 -4.26 9.73 -0.56
N PHE A 11 -5.16 9.72 -1.54
CA PHE A 11 -6.27 10.67 -1.54
C PHE A 11 -7.24 10.41 -0.37
N ALA A 12 -7.48 9.14 -0.02
CA ALA A 12 -8.30 8.78 1.15
C ALA A 12 -7.65 9.22 2.46
N ASP A 13 -6.32 9.07 2.59
CA ASP A 13 -5.53 9.55 3.75
C ASP A 13 -5.73 11.04 4.02
N ARG A 14 -5.80 11.85 2.95
CA ARG A 14 -5.75 13.31 3.02
C ARG A 14 -7.07 13.98 3.35
N GLU A 15 -8.15 13.21 3.55
CA GLU A 15 -9.45 13.66 4.05
C GLU A 15 -9.96 14.97 3.44
N VAL A 16 -9.89 15.11 2.11
CA VAL A 16 -10.39 16.32 1.42
C VAL A 16 -11.89 16.58 1.72
N SER A 17 -12.64 15.52 2.02
CA SER A 17 -13.95 15.51 2.71
C SER A 17 -14.34 14.06 3.07
N PRO A 18 -15.21 13.80 4.06
CA PRO A 18 -15.61 12.42 4.43
C PRO A 18 -16.16 11.62 3.25
N THR A 19 -17.07 12.21 2.46
CA THR A 19 -17.66 11.55 1.28
C THR A 19 -16.62 11.19 0.22
N ARG A 20 -15.67 12.09 -0.07
CA ARG A 20 -14.61 11.83 -1.05
C ARG A 20 -13.60 10.80 -0.53
N GLY A 21 -13.29 10.82 0.77
CA GLY A 21 -12.46 9.82 1.43
C GLY A 21 -13.08 8.43 1.34
N TYR A 22 -14.38 8.30 1.64
CA TYR A 22 -15.11 7.04 1.48
C TYR A 22 -15.21 6.56 0.04
N ALA A 23 -15.47 7.46 -0.91
CA ALA A 23 -15.52 7.11 -2.33
C ALA A 23 -14.17 6.58 -2.82
N ALA A 24 -13.06 7.21 -2.41
CA ALA A 24 -11.73 6.75 -2.74
C ALA A 24 -11.37 5.44 -2.02
N GLY A 25 -11.71 5.33 -0.73
CA GLY A 25 -11.62 4.10 0.05
C GLY A 25 -12.26 2.91 -0.64
N LEU A 26 -13.54 3.07 -0.97
CA LEU A 26 -14.30 2.08 -1.72
C LEU A 26 -13.65 1.77 -3.07
N ALA A 27 -13.28 2.79 -3.86
CA ALA A 27 -12.67 2.59 -5.16
C ALA A 27 -11.34 1.81 -5.08
N TYR A 28 -10.43 2.18 -4.18
CA TYR A 28 -9.14 1.51 -4.08
C TYR A 28 -9.27 0.11 -3.45
N GLY A 29 -10.21 -0.09 -2.53
CA GLY A 29 -10.55 -1.41 -1.99
C GLY A 29 -11.06 -2.36 -3.06
N LEU A 30 -12.03 -1.92 -3.88
CA LEU A 30 -12.55 -2.69 -5.02
C LEU A 30 -11.45 -3.01 -6.04
N LEU A 31 -10.64 -2.00 -6.42
CA LEU A 31 -9.56 -2.19 -7.39
C LEU A 31 -8.45 -3.11 -6.85
N GLY A 32 -8.07 -2.96 -5.59
CA GLY A 32 -7.09 -3.82 -4.92
C GLY A 32 -7.59 -5.27 -4.83
N GLY A 33 -8.86 -5.46 -4.44
CA GLY A 33 -9.48 -6.78 -4.38
C GLY A 33 -9.57 -7.42 -5.77
N PHE A 34 -9.94 -6.66 -6.80
CA PHE A 34 -9.94 -7.13 -8.18
C PHE A 34 -8.56 -7.58 -8.64
N LEU A 35 -7.49 -6.85 -8.30
CA LEU A 35 -6.12 -7.23 -8.64
C LEU A 35 -5.70 -8.51 -7.94
N ALA A 36 -6.06 -8.68 -6.66
CA ALA A 36 -5.79 -9.89 -5.90
C ALA A 36 -6.44 -11.15 -6.52
N THR A 37 -7.49 -11.02 -7.33
CA THR A 37 -8.11 -12.16 -8.02
C THR A 37 -7.47 -12.49 -9.37
N ARG A 38 -6.47 -11.73 -9.83
CA ARG A 38 -5.85 -11.93 -11.16
C ARG A 38 -4.70 -12.92 -11.16
N SER A 39 -3.87 -12.97 -10.12
CA SER A 39 -2.76 -13.91 -10.01
C SER A 39 -2.35 -14.16 -8.56
N PRO A 40 -1.71 -15.31 -8.26
CA PRO A 40 -1.22 -15.60 -6.90
C PRO A 40 -0.21 -14.56 -6.39
N SER A 41 0.59 -13.99 -7.29
CA SER A 41 1.60 -12.98 -6.95
C SER A 41 0.95 -11.64 -6.61
N PHE A 42 -0.08 -11.21 -7.35
CA PHE A 42 -0.87 -10.05 -6.98
C PHE A 42 -1.62 -10.27 -5.66
N ALA A 43 -2.20 -11.46 -5.47
CA ALA A 43 -2.85 -11.82 -4.21
C ALA A 43 -1.86 -11.72 -3.04
N ALA A 44 -0.63 -12.21 -3.21
CA ALA A 44 0.40 -12.18 -2.19
C ALA A 44 0.77 -10.74 -1.82
N VAL A 45 1.06 -9.87 -2.80
CA VAL A 45 1.36 -8.46 -2.56
C VAL A 45 0.19 -7.75 -1.89
N ALA A 46 -1.01 -7.83 -2.49
CA ALA A 46 -2.16 -7.07 -2.02
C ALA A 46 -2.61 -7.51 -0.62
N CYS A 47 -2.68 -8.83 -0.36
CA CYS A 47 -3.03 -9.34 0.96
C CYS A 47 -1.94 -9.00 1.99
N ALA A 48 -0.66 -9.09 1.62
CA ALA A 48 0.44 -8.77 2.52
C ALA A 48 0.43 -7.30 2.95
N LEU A 49 0.22 -6.36 2.02
CA LEU A 49 0.10 -4.94 2.35
C LEU A 49 -1.11 -4.68 3.24
N VAL A 50 -2.30 -5.19 2.88
CA VAL A 50 -3.51 -5.01 3.71
C VAL A 50 -3.32 -5.59 5.12
N ALA A 51 -2.80 -6.81 5.22
CA ALA A 51 -2.56 -7.45 6.52
C ALA A 51 -1.48 -6.73 7.32
N GLY A 52 -0.38 -6.33 6.69
CA GLY A 52 0.73 -5.64 7.34
C GLY A 52 0.31 -4.29 7.91
N GLU A 53 -0.41 -3.49 7.13
CA GLU A 53 -0.96 -2.19 7.54
C GLU A 53 -1.97 -2.32 8.70
N LEU A 54 -2.82 -3.36 8.67
CA LEU A 54 -3.74 -3.66 9.77
C LEU A 54 -3.00 -4.06 11.05
N LEU A 55 -2.01 -4.94 10.94
CA LEU A 55 -1.23 -5.44 12.07
C LEU A 55 -0.30 -4.38 12.66
N ALA A 56 0.19 -3.46 11.83
CA ALA A 56 0.96 -2.29 12.28
C ALA A 56 0.08 -1.22 12.95
N GLY A 57 -1.25 -1.34 12.88
CA GLY A 57 -2.18 -0.38 13.46
C GLY A 57 -2.26 0.95 12.69
N LYS A 58 -1.83 0.98 11.41
CA LYS A 58 -1.86 2.18 10.57
C LYS A 58 -3.27 2.56 10.13
N VAL A 59 -4.18 1.59 10.11
CA VAL A 59 -5.57 1.76 9.73
C VAL A 59 -6.34 2.47 10.86
N ASP A 60 -6.32 3.80 10.85
CA ASP A 60 -6.94 4.65 11.87
C ASP A 60 -8.24 5.34 11.39
N LYS A 61 -8.48 5.38 10.07
CA LYS A 61 -9.61 6.10 9.44
C LYS A 61 -10.69 5.16 8.92
N ALA A 62 -11.95 5.59 9.08
CA ALA A 62 -13.13 4.88 8.55
C ALA A 62 -13.05 4.60 7.03
N ALA A 63 -12.39 5.47 6.25
CA ALA A 63 -12.18 5.24 4.83
C ALA A 63 -11.31 4.01 4.53
N HIS A 64 -10.29 3.75 5.35
CA HIS A 64 -9.42 2.58 5.20
C HIS A 64 -10.12 1.28 5.63
N TYR A 65 -10.94 1.34 6.69
CA TYR A 65 -11.80 0.21 7.08
C TYR A 65 -12.79 -0.14 5.96
N LEU A 66 -13.42 0.86 5.35
CA LEU A 66 -14.31 0.66 4.20
C LEU A 66 -13.56 0.03 3.02
N ALA A 67 -12.34 0.47 2.74
CA ALA A 67 -11.52 -0.12 1.69
C ALA A 67 -11.14 -1.56 1.95
N GLY A 68 -10.76 -1.90 3.19
CA GLY A 68 -10.51 -3.28 3.62
C GLY A 68 -11.75 -4.16 3.45
N ALA A 69 -12.92 -3.68 3.88
CA ALA A 69 -14.18 -4.39 3.66
C ALA A 69 -14.48 -4.60 2.17
N ALA A 70 -14.33 -3.55 1.34
CA ALA A 70 -14.53 -3.62 -0.09
C ALA A 70 -13.55 -4.58 -0.78
N PHE A 71 -12.30 -4.63 -0.32
CA PHE A 71 -11.29 -5.59 -0.76
C PHE A 71 -11.77 -7.02 -0.52
N PHE A 72 -12.13 -7.35 0.73
CA PHE A 72 -12.58 -8.71 1.07
C PHE A 72 -13.87 -9.10 0.36
N VAL A 73 -14.84 -8.20 0.24
CA VAL A 73 -16.08 -8.43 -0.53
C VAL A 73 -15.75 -8.73 -2.00
N THR A 74 -14.83 -7.99 -2.60
CA THR A 74 -14.44 -8.21 -4.00
C THR A 74 -13.77 -9.55 -4.20
N VAL A 75 -12.85 -9.91 -3.31
CA VAL A 75 -12.17 -11.21 -3.33
C VAL A 75 -13.17 -12.36 -3.13
N ALA A 76 -14.10 -12.22 -2.18
CA ALA A 76 -15.15 -13.21 -1.94
C ALA A 76 -16.09 -13.38 -3.15
N ALA A 77 -16.45 -12.28 -3.81
CA ALA A 77 -17.37 -12.28 -4.95
C ALA A 77 -16.74 -12.79 -6.25
N LEU A 78 -15.46 -12.47 -6.50
CA LEU A 78 -14.76 -12.81 -7.75
C LEU A 78 -13.90 -14.07 -7.66
N GLY A 79 -13.77 -14.64 -6.46
CA GLY A 79 -12.96 -15.83 -6.18
C GLY A 79 -11.59 -15.49 -5.62
N PHE A 80 -11.17 -16.24 -4.60
CA PHE A 80 -9.87 -16.07 -3.97
C PHE A 80 -8.80 -16.89 -4.69
N VAL A 81 -7.78 -16.22 -5.20
CA VAL A 81 -6.55 -16.86 -5.67
C VAL A 81 -5.62 -16.97 -4.47
N GLN A 82 -5.33 -18.20 -4.04
CA GLN A 82 -4.51 -18.44 -2.87
C GLN A 82 -3.07 -17.94 -3.11
N PRO A 83 -2.56 -16.98 -2.32
CA PRO A 83 -1.19 -16.52 -2.43
C PRO A 83 -0.22 -17.60 -1.94
N PRO A 84 1.01 -17.68 -2.49
CA PRO A 84 2.05 -18.51 -1.90
C PRO A 84 2.35 -18.03 -0.49
N LEU A 85 2.05 -18.87 0.51
CA LEU A 85 2.05 -18.48 1.93
C LEU A 85 3.39 -17.88 2.37
N ALA A 86 4.52 -18.43 1.89
CA ALA A 86 5.85 -17.93 2.21
C ALA A 86 6.07 -16.49 1.70
N PHE A 87 5.64 -16.18 0.48
CA PHE A 87 5.79 -14.83 -0.10
C PHE A 87 4.86 -13.83 0.58
N PHE A 88 3.61 -14.23 0.84
CA PHE A 88 2.69 -13.43 1.64
C PHE A 88 3.27 -13.11 3.03
N ALA A 89 3.76 -14.13 3.76
CA ALA A 89 4.29 -13.95 5.11
C ALA A 89 5.52 -13.03 5.12
N LEU A 90 6.44 -13.20 4.16
CA LEU A 90 7.62 -12.34 4.02
C LEU A 90 7.22 -10.88 3.75
N LEU A 91 6.39 -10.65 2.73
CA LEU A 91 5.96 -9.29 2.36
C LEU A 91 5.14 -8.64 3.48
N CYS A 92 4.33 -9.41 4.20
CA CYS A 92 3.55 -8.91 5.34
C CYS A 92 4.48 -8.48 6.48
N ALA A 93 5.50 -9.29 6.79
CA ALA A 93 6.50 -8.94 7.79
C ALA A 93 7.27 -7.67 7.40
N LEU A 94 7.64 -7.52 6.13
CA LEU A 94 8.31 -6.32 5.63
C LEU A 94 7.41 -5.07 5.71
N ALA A 95 6.13 -5.19 5.35
CA ALA A 95 5.17 -4.10 5.47
C ALA A 95 4.99 -3.64 6.93
N ILE A 96 4.95 -4.58 7.88
CA ILE A 96 4.91 -4.26 9.31
C ILE A 96 6.19 -3.52 9.73
N LEU A 97 7.35 -4.03 9.29
CA LEU A 97 8.64 -3.40 9.60
C LEU A 97 8.76 -1.99 9.00
N ASP A 98 8.27 -1.77 7.78
CA ASP A 98 8.24 -0.44 7.16
C ASP A 98 7.46 0.56 8.03
N GLU A 99 6.28 0.19 8.53
CA GLU A 99 5.49 1.06 9.42
C GLU A 99 6.22 1.34 10.75
N TRP A 100 6.79 0.31 11.37
CA TRP A 100 7.52 0.49 12.63
C TRP A 100 8.79 1.33 12.43
N MET A 101 9.49 1.13 11.33
CA MET A 101 10.66 1.92 10.98
C MET A 101 10.29 3.36 10.65
N GLU A 102 9.21 3.59 9.90
CA GLU A 102 8.71 4.95 9.61
C GLU A 102 8.42 5.71 10.90
N ALA A 103 7.79 5.05 11.88
CA ALA A 103 7.51 5.65 13.19
C ALA A 103 8.80 6.00 13.98
N ALA A 104 9.87 5.22 13.84
CA ALA A 104 11.16 5.44 14.49
C ALA A 104 12.18 6.21 13.61
N ALA A 105 11.75 6.76 12.47
CA ALA A 105 12.68 7.24 11.45
C ALA A 105 13.56 8.42 11.89
N GLU A 106 13.16 9.19 12.90
CA GLU A 106 13.92 10.32 13.44
C GLU A 106 15.12 9.88 14.28
N ASP A 107 15.08 8.67 14.82
CA ASP A 107 16.15 8.12 15.67
C ASP A 107 17.24 7.39 14.86
N PHE A 108 17.03 7.20 13.57
CA PHE A 108 17.92 6.46 12.69
C PHE A 108 19.01 7.33 12.03
N PRO A 109 20.19 6.75 11.71
CA PRO A 109 21.20 7.43 10.91
C PRO A 109 20.66 7.80 9.51
N PRO A 110 21.23 8.80 8.82
CA PRO A 110 20.62 9.40 7.62
C PRO A 110 20.19 8.40 6.54
N ALA A 111 21.02 7.40 6.25
CA ALA A 111 20.70 6.36 5.25
C ALA A 111 19.52 5.48 5.66
N LEU A 112 19.45 5.06 6.93
CA LEU A 112 18.37 4.23 7.44
C LEU A 112 17.09 5.05 7.64
N SER A 113 17.20 6.32 8.05
CA SER A 113 16.08 7.26 8.09
C SER A 113 15.46 7.45 6.72
N PHE A 114 16.26 7.48 5.65
CA PHE A 114 15.74 7.52 4.28
C PHE A 114 14.93 6.28 3.94
N ILE A 115 15.48 5.08 4.18
CA ILE A 115 14.76 3.81 3.95
C ILE A 115 13.44 3.78 4.73
N ALA A 116 13.48 4.16 6.00
CA ALA A 116 12.32 4.19 6.88
C ALA A 116 11.24 5.19 6.42
N ARG A 117 11.62 6.44 6.09
CA ARG A 117 10.67 7.48 5.67
C ARG A 117 9.97 7.17 4.35
N TYR A 118 10.66 6.48 3.45
CA TYR A 118 10.13 6.09 2.14
C TYR A 118 9.63 4.65 2.09
N ARG A 119 9.66 3.91 3.22
CA ARG A 119 9.14 2.54 3.35
C ARG A 119 9.72 1.57 2.31
N LEU A 120 11.02 1.68 2.08
CA LEU A 120 11.68 0.97 0.98
C LEU A 120 11.92 -0.52 1.28
N LEU A 121 11.63 -1.04 2.49
CA LEU A 121 11.90 -2.46 2.77
C LEU A 121 10.98 -3.36 1.96
N SER A 122 9.70 -3.03 1.82
CA SER A 122 8.74 -3.78 1.03
C SER A 122 9.10 -3.77 -0.46
N ASP A 123 9.54 -2.62 -0.99
CA ASP A 123 10.08 -2.51 -2.36
C ASP A 123 11.30 -3.41 -2.56
N LEU A 124 12.28 -3.33 -1.65
CA LEU A 124 13.52 -4.10 -1.73
C LEU A 124 13.26 -5.60 -1.60
N GLY A 125 12.35 -6.00 -0.70
CA GLY A 125 11.93 -7.39 -0.53
C GLY A 125 11.19 -7.93 -1.76
N ALA A 126 10.28 -7.13 -2.33
CA ALA A 126 9.61 -7.49 -3.57
C ALA A 126 10.56 -7.56 -4.76
N LEU A 127 11.54 -6.67 -4.85
CA LEU A 127 12.61 -6.74 -5.84
C LEU A 127 13.43 -8.03 -5.69
N ALA A 128 13.86 -8.36 -4.47
CA ALA A 128 14.58 -9.60 -4.20
C ALA A 128 13.75 -10.83 -4.57
N LEU A 129 12.46 -10.86 -4.21
CA LEU A 129 11.55 -11.94 -4.62
C LEU A 129 11.40 -12.04 -6.14
N SER A 130 11.26 -10.91 -6.84
CA SER A 130 11.19 -10.90 -8.31
C SER A 130 12.46 -11.42 -8.96
N LEU A 131 13.63 -11.10 -8.42
CA LEU A 131 14.92 -11.63 -8.93
C LEU A 131 15.06 -13.13 -8.70
N VAL A 132 14.64 -13.64 -7.52
CA VAL A 132 14.75 -15.07 -7.17
C VAL A 132 13.74 -15.92 -7.93
N THR A 133 12.51 -15.45 -8.08
CA THR A 133 11.41 -16.22 -8.69
C THR A 133 11.30 -16.02 -10.20
N GLY A 134 11.87 -14.92 -10.74
CA GLY A 134 11.64 -14.47 -12.11
C GLY A 134 10.28 -13.79 -12.32
N ASP A 135 9.43 -13.72 -11.29
CA ASP A 135 8.11 -13.08 -11.36
C ASP A 135 8.21 -11.61 -10.97
N TRP A 136 8.23 -10.74 -11.98
CA TRP A 136 8.31 -9.29 -11.81
C TRP A 136 7.03 -8.65 -11.27
N VAL A 137 5.93 -9.41 -11.13
CA VAL A 137 4.67 -8.88 -10.57
C VAL A 137 4.88 -8.36 -9.15
N PHE A 138 5.68 -9.03 -8.31
CA PHE A 138 5.93 -8.58 -6.94
C PHE A 138 6.46 -7.15 -6.91
N PHE A 139 7.58 -6.90 -7.57
CA PHE A 139 8.23 -5.59 -7.59
C PHE A 139 7.40 -4.55 -8.33
N ILE A 140 6.91 -4.85 -9.54
CA ILE A 140 6.16 -3.88 -10.35
C ILE A 140 4.88 -3.44 -9.65
N ALA A 141 4.19 -4.35 -8.95
CA ALA A 141 2.97 -4.02 -8.24
C ALA A 141 3.21 -3.01 -7.11
N ILE A 142 4.21 -3.26 -6.25
CA ILE A 142 4.57 -2.36 -5.13
C ILE A 142 5.11 -1.03 -5.68
N ALA A 143 6.09 -1.07 -6.56
CA ALA A 143 6.67 0.14 -7.14
C ALA A 143 5.61 1.02 -7.82
N CYS A 144 4.66 0.42 -8.55
CA CYS A 144 3.55 1.20 -9.13
C CYS A 144 2.63 1.80 -8.07
N PHE A 145 2.31 1.06 -7.01
CA PHE A 145 1.51 1.56 -5.89
C PHE A 145 2.19 2.77 -5.24
N ASP A 146 3.46 2.66 -4.90
CA ASP A 146 4.22 3.73 -4.25
C ASP A 146 4.43 4.94 -5.16
N LEU A 147 4.67 4.73 -6.45
CA LEU A 147 4.68 5.83 -7.42
C LEU A 147 3.33 6.56 -7.45
N GLY A 148 2.21 5.84 -7.39
CA GLY A 148 0.87 6.44 -7.30
C GLY A 148 0.68 7.25 -6.03
N TYR A 149 1.13 6.70 -4.90
CA TYR A 149 1.06 7.33 -3.59
C TYR A 149 1.88 8.62 -3.54
N GLN A 150 3.13 8.58 -4.02
CA GLN A 150 4.02 9.75 -4.07
C GLN A 150 3.57 10.79 -5.10
N LEU A 151 3.02 10.36 -6.24
CA LEU A 151 2.47 11.25 -7.26
C LEU A 151 1.33 12.11 -6.67
N PHE A 152 0.49 11.52 -5.82
CA PHE A 152 -0.55 12.28 -5.11
C PHE A 152 0.05 13.39 -4.26
N ASP A 153 1.02 13.06 -3.41
CA ASP A 153 1.65 14.03 -2.52
C ASP A 153 2.34 15.16 -3.29
N TRP A 154 3.01 14.82 -4.40
CA TRP A 154 3.63 15.80 -5.27
C TRP A 154 2.60 16.75 -5.90
N LEU A 155 1.48 16.23 -6.43
CA LEU A 155 0.41 17.04 -6.99
C LEU A 155 -0.25 17.92 -5.93
N ASP A 156 -0.57 17.38 -4.75
CA ASP A 156 -1.17 18.14 -3.65
C ASP A 156 -0.26 19.29 -3.21
N TYR A 157 1.04 19.03 -3.09
CA TYR A 157 2.04 20.05 -2.77
C TYR A 157 2.08 21.17 -3.83
N ARG A 158 2.08 20.80 -5.12
CA ARG A 158 2.10 21.76 -6.23
C ARG A 158 0.82 22.60 -6.27
N LEU A 159 -0.34 21.99 -6.11
CA LEU A 159 -1.63 22.68 -6.15
C LEU A 159 -1.82 23.65 -4.97
N LYS A 160 -1.22 23.37 -3.82
CA LYS A 160 -1.27 24.25 -2.63
C LYS A 160 -0.24 25.37 -2.63
N GLY A 161 0.55 25.51 -3.70
CA GLY A 161 1.59 26.53 -3.82
C GLY A 161 2.76 26.32 -2.86
N GLY A 162 3.10 25.06 -2.58
CA GLY A 162 4.25 24.71 -1.73
C GLY A 162 4.02 24.82 -0.22
N ARG A 163 2.78 25.10 0.22
CA ARG A 163 2.43 25.10 1.64
C ARG A 163 2.25 23.66 2.13
N LYS A 164 3.15 23.18 2.99
CA LYS A 164 2.99 21.90 3.70
C LYS A 164 1.79 21.99 4.63
N TRP A 165 0.92 20.97 4.59
CA TRP A 165 -0.14 20.77 5.57
C TRP A 165 0.51 20.60 6.95
N ARG A 166 0.07 21.38 7.94
CA ARG A 166 0.31 21.06 9.34
C ARG A 166 -0.67 19.93 9.67
N LYS A 167 -0.14 18.76 10.05
CA LYS A 167 -0.95 17.68 10.64
C LYS A 167 -1.65 18.21 11.89
#